data_AF-A0A4Q5SZL6-F1
#
_entry.id   AF-A0A4Q5SZL6-F1
#
_cell.length_a   1.000
_cell.length_b   1.000
_cell.length_c   1.000
_cell.angle_alpha   90.00
_cell.angle_beta   90.00
_cell.angle_gamma   90.00
#
_symmetry.space_group_name_H-M   'P 1'
#
loop_
_entity.id
_entity.type
_entity.pdbx_description
1 polymer ?
#
loop_
_entity_poly.entity_id
_entity_poly.type
_entity_poly.pdbx_seq_one_letter_code
_entity_poly.pdbx_strand_id
1 'polypeptide(L)'
;QDAGIRNHVWLTADVHYTAAHHYSPDRASYQRFDPFWEFVSGPLNAGAFGPNALDETFGPRAEFVSAPPVANTGPAGGYQFFGEVEIDARTRALTVTLRDVEGRGLYSRTLEAQRR
;
A
#
# COMPACT_ATOMS: atom_id res chain seq x y z
N GLN A 1 0.06 13.23 -18.08
CA GLN A 1 0.31 11.97 -18.81
C GLN A 1 1.55 12.03 -19.74
N ASP A 2 2.36 13.09 -19.72
CA ASP A 2 3.30 13.34 -20.84
C ASP A 2 4.80 13.13 -20.49
N ALA A 3 5.11 12.65 -19.28
CA ALA A 3 6.51 12.48 -18.83
C ALA A 3 7.10 11.08 -19.16
N GLY A 4 6.28 10.11 -19.57
CA GLY A 4 6.74 8.75 -19.91
C GLY A 4 7.33 7.96 -18.72
N ILE A 5 7.01 8.34 -17.48
CA ILE A 5 7.45 7.65 -16.27
C ILE A 5 6.64 6.36 -16.10
N ARG A 6 7.33 5.23 -16.01
CA ARG A 6 6.73 3.89 -15.89
C ARG A 6 7.20 3.21 -14.63
N ASN A 7 6.47 2.17 -14.20
CA ASN A 7 6.80 1.38 -12.99
C ASN A 7 6.85 2.24 -11.71
N HIS A 8 5.98 3.25 -11.59
CA HIS A 8 5.90 4.03 -10.36
C HIS A 8 5.01 3.32 -9.33
N VAL A 9 5.42 3.40 -8.06
CA VAL A 9 4.74 2.82 -6.91
C VAL A 9 4.83 3.82 -5.77
N TRP A 10 3.76 3.90 -4.97
CA TRP A 10 3.73 4.73 -3.76
C TRP A 10 3.94 3.85 -2.53
N LEU A 11 4.89 4.23 -1.67
CA LEU A 11 5.15 3.58 -0.39
C LEU A 11 4.86 4.60 0.72
N THR A 12 3.95 4.24 1.62
CA THR A 12 3.43 5.13 2.66
C THR A 12 3.68 4.49 4.03
N ALA A 13 4.47 5.14 4.90
CA ALA A 13 4.99 4.53 6.14
C ALA A 13 4.58 5.21 7.46
N ASP A 14 4.07 6.44 7.41
CA ASP A 14 3.73 7.23 8.61
C ASP A 14 2.40 6.82 9.26
N VAL A 15 1.46 6.31 8.46
CA VAL A 15 0.08 6.10 8.90
C VAL A 15 -0.11 4.84 9.74
N HIS A 16 -1.23 4.81 10.47
CA HIS A 16 -1.42 3.97 11.65
C HIS A 16 -2.21 2.67 11.36
N TYR A 17 -2.10 2.15 10.14
CA TYR A 17 -2.65 0.87 9.67
C TYR A 17 -1.82 0.37 8.46
N THR A 18 -2.04 -0.88 8.04
CA THR A 18 -1.45 -1.39 6.79
C THR A 18 -2.53 -1.69 5.75
N ALA A 19 -2.25 -1.37 4.48
CA ALA A 19 -3.19 -1.55 3.39
C ALA A 19 -2.48 -1.65 2.03
N ALA A 20 -3.17 -2.23 1.06
CA ALA A 20 -2.80 -2.17 -0.34
C ALA A 20 -3.95 -1.55 -1.14
N HIS A 21 -3.65 -0.46 -1.84
CA HIS A 21 -4.62 0.26 -2.66
C HIS A 21 -4.19 0.21 -4.12
N HIS A 22 -5.15 -0.02 -5.01
CA HIS A 22 -4.97 0.12 -6.45
C HIS A 22 -5.82 1.28 -6.97
N TYR A 23 -5.18 2.20 -7.68
CA TYR A 23 -5.80 3.39 -8.26
C TYR A 23 -5.92 3.21 -9.77
N SER A 24 -7.06 3.56 -10.36
CA SER A 24 -7.26 3.46 -11.81
C SER A 24 -8.14 4.58 -12.32
N PRO A 25 -7.79 5.23 -13.46
CA PRO A 25 -8.63 6.23 -14.10
C PRO A 25 -10.01 5.71 -14.49
N ASP A 26 -10.16 4.40 -14.75
CA ASP A 26 -11.46 3.78 -15.11
C ASP A 26 -12.51 3.88 -14.00
N ARG A 27 -12.08 4.09 -12.75
CA ARG A 27 -12.94 4.25 -11.57
C ARG A 27 -12.89 5.65 -10.99
N ALA A 28 -12.10 6.54 -11.57
CA ALA A 28 -11.75 7.82 -10.97
C ALA A 28 -12.57 8.97 -11.53
N SER A 29 -12.86 9.96 -10.70
CA SER A 29 -13.40 11.24 -11.16
C SER A 29 -12.38 12.02 -11.99
N TYR A 30 -11.09 11.97 -11.62
CA TYR A 30 -9.99 12.53 -12.41
C TYR A 30 -9.33 11.43 -13.25
N GLN A 31 -9.29 11.56 -14.58
CA GLN A 31 -8.87 10.44 -15.45
C GLN A 31 -7.47 10.59 -16.06
N ARG A 32 -6.77 11.72 -15.86
CA ARG A 32 -5.50 12.02 -16.55
C ARG A 32 -4.27 11.51 -15.76
N PHE A 33 -4.27 10.23 -15.41
CA PHE A 33 -3.16 9.54 -14.73
C PHE A 33 -3.12 8.04 -15.09
N ASP A 34 -1.95 7.40 -14.97
CA ASP A 34 -1.79 5.97 -15.21
C ASP A 34 -2.19 5.16 -13.97
N PRO A 35 -2.74 3.93 -14.10
CA PRO A 35 -3.02 3.09 -12.94
C PRO A 35 -1.77 2.84 -12.09
N PHE A 36 -1.91 2.88 -10.76
CA PHE A 36 -0.79 2.67 -9.85
C PHE A 36 -1.19 1.98 -8.55
N TRP A 37 -0.18 1.48 -7.84
CA TRP A 37 -0.31 0.89 -6.52
C TRP A 37 0.24 1.81 -5.44
N GLU A 38 -0.46 1.86 -4.32
CA GLU A 38 0.04 2.36 -3.05
C GLU A 38 0.09 1.21 -2.04
N PHE A 39 1.22 1.08 -1.36
CA PHE A 39 1.39 0.18 -0.24
C PHE A 39 1.62 0.98 1.03
N VAL A 40 0.71 0.79 1.96
CA VAL A 40 0.66 1.48 3.23
C VAL A 40 1.12 0.52 4.31
N SER A 41 2.09 0.90 5.12
CA SER A 41 2.55 0.08 6.23
C SER A 41 2.95 0.92 7.43
N GLY A 42 2.32 0.64 8.56
CA GLY A 42 2.60 1.28 9.82
C GLY A 42 1.42 1.09 10.78
N PRO A 43 1.57 1.46 12.05
CA PRO A 43 2.81 1.94 12.63
C PRO A 43 3.71 0.77 13.06
N LEU A 44 5.03 0.98 13.12
CA LEU A 44 5.93 -0.03 13.68
C LEU A 44 5.80 -0.12 15.22
N ASN A 45 5.58 1.03 15.88
CA ASN A 45 5.41 1.13 17.33
C ASN A 45 4.69 2.44 17.72
N ALA A 46 3.43 2.60 17.33
CA ALA A 46 2.59 3.74 17.71
C ALA A 46 1.11 3.33 17.88
N GLY A 47 0.26 4.26 18.32
CA GLY A 47 -1.16 3.97 18.52
C GLY A 47 -1.90 3.78 17.19
N ALA A 48 -2.39 2.59 16.87
CA ALA A 48 -3.00 2.26 15.58
C ALA A 48 -4.44 2.81 15.41
N PHE A 49 -4.83 3.15 14.17
CA PHE A 49 -6.18 3.59 13.77
C PHE A 49 -6.36 3.65 12.24
N GLY A 50 -7.60 3.86 11.78
CA GLY A 50 -7.93 4.05 10.37
C GLY A 50 -8.47 2.78 9.70
N PRO A 51 -8.48 2.73 8.34
CA PRO A 51 -8.32 3.86 7.43
C PRO A 51 -9.55 4.78 7.44
N ASN A 52 -9.38 6.00 6.94
CA ASN A 52 -10.52 6.86 6.60
C ASN A 52 -11.21 6.36 5.33
N ALA A 53 -12.44 6.83 5.08
CA ALA A 53 -13.12 6.59 3.81
C ALA A 53 -12.26 7.10 2.65
N LEU A 54 -12.09 6.26 1.64
CA LEU A 54 -11.33 6.60 0.44
C LEU A 54 -12.13 7.55 -0.45
N ASP A 55 -11.48 8.60 -0.94
CA ASP A 55 -12.07 9.57 -1.86
C ASP A 55 -11.95 9.12 -3.32
N GLU A 56 -12.99 9.37 -4.12
CA GLU A 56 -13.12 8.84 -5.49
C GLU A 56 -12.24 9.58 -6.53
N THR A 57 -11.52 10.65 -6.15
CA THR A 57 -10.72 11.47 -7.08
C THR A 57 -9.80 10.64 -7.96
N PHE A 58 -9.12 9.64 -7.40
CA PHE A 58 -8.19 8.75 -8.11
C PHE A 58 -8.70 7.31 -8.26
N GLY A 59 -10.00 7.08 -8.07
CA GLY A 59 -10.62 5.76 -8.25
C GLY A 59 -9.97 4.63 -7.42
N PRO A 60 -9.68 4.84 -6.13
CA PRO A 60 -9.03 3.84 -5.31
C PRO A 60 -9.91 2.59 -5.16
N ARG A 61 -9.25 1.44 -5.09
CA ARG A 61 -9.82 0.20 -4.58
C ARG A 61 -8.91 -0.30 -3.48
N ALA A 62 -9.48 -0.48 -2.29
CA ALA A 62 -8.80 -1.18 -1.21
C ALA A 62 -8.82 -2.69 -1.48
N GLU A 63 -7.67 -3.23 -1.86
CA GLU A 63 -7.48 -4.66 -2.11
C GLU A 63 -7.13 -5.41 -0.82
N PHE A 64 -6.54 -4.70 0.14
CA PHE A 64 -6.25 -5.21 1.47
C PHE A 64 -6.23 -4.06 2.49
N VAL A 65 -6.77 -4.32 3.68
CA VAL A 65 -6.70 -3.41 4.85
C VAL A 65 -6.56 -4.26 6.10
N SER A 66 -5.61 -3.91 6.97
CA SER A 66 -5.53 -4.39 8.34
C SER A 66 -5.35 -3.19 9.27
N ALA A 67 -6.34 -2.98 10.12
CA ALA A 67 -6.43 -1.88 11.06
C ALA A 67 -7.13 -2.36 12.34
N PRO A 68 -6.90 -1.71 13.49
CA PRO A 68 -7.53 -2.11 14.73
C PRO A 68 -9.03 -1.80 14.73
N PRO A 69 -9.84 -2.54 15.51
CA PRO A 69 -11.28 -2.28 15.63
C PRO A 69 -11.60 -0.99 16.40
N VAL A 70 -10.65 -0.46 17.17
CA VAL A 70 -10.80 0.76 17.97
C VAL A 70 -9.62 1.69 17.70
N ALA A 71 -9.92 2.97 17.47
CA ALA A 71 -8.90 3.99 17.26
C ALA A 71 -8.03 4.20 18.51
N ASN A 72 -6.79 4.64 18.30
CA ASN A 72 -5.78 4.81 19.35
C ASN A 72 -5.46 3.52 20.10
N THR A 73 -5.56 2.36 19.43
CA THR A 73 -5.10 1.09 20.01
C THR A 73 -3.59 1.18 20.22
N GLY A 74 -3.14 1.20 21.47
CA GLY A 74 -1.72 1.31 21.79
C GLY A 74 -0.90 0.12 21.26
N PRO A 75 0.44 0.23 21.16
CA PRO A 75 1.28 -0.82 20.58
C PRO A 75 1.14 -2.21 21.24
N ALA A 76 0.92 -2.25 22.54
CA ALA A 76 0.69 -3.51 23.28
C ALA A 76 -0.62 -4.23 22.89
N GLY A 77 -1.54 -3.54 22.22
CA GLY A 77 -2.77 -4.11 21.68
C GLY A 77 -2.62 -4.75 20.29
N GLY A 78 -1.41 -4.79 19.74
CA GLY A 78 -1.12 -5.34 18.41
C GLY A 78 -1.32 -4.31 17.29
N TYR A 79 -1.62 -4.79 16.08
CA TYR A 79 -1.79 -3.97 14.88
C TYR A 79 -0.59 -3.06 14.60
N GLN A 80 0.60 -3.62 14.80
CA GLN A 80 1.88 -3.01 14.43
C GLN A 80 2.41 -3.70 13.19
N PHE A 81 2.93 -2.91 12.25
CA PHE A 81 3.20 -3.39 10.90
C PHE A 81 4.51 -2.81 10.36
N PHE A 82 5.10 -3.55 9.41
CA PHE A 82 6.16 -3.05 8.56
C PHE A 82 6.04 -3.61 7.14
N GLY A 83 6.60 -2.88 6.18
CA GLY A 83 6.60 -3.24 4.78
C GLY A 83 7.97 -3.76 4.36
N GLU A 84 7.97 -4.80 3.55
CA GLU A 84 9.17 -5.34 2.91
C GLU A 84 9.02 -5.21 1.40
N VAL A 85 10.09 -4.74 0.75
CA VAL A 85 10.14 -4.62 -0.71
C VAL A 85 11.35 -5.38 -1.22
N GLU A 86 11.11 -6.32 -2.12
CA GLU A 86 12.12 -7.11 -2.79
C GLU A 86 12.08 -6.82 -4.28
N ILE A 87 13.25 -6.67 -4.91
CA ILE A 87 13.37 -6.49 -6.36
C ILE A 87 14.23 -7.63 -6.91
N ASP A 88 13.66 -8.46 -7.77
CA ASP A 88 14.39 -9.53 -8.43
C ASP A 88 15.38 -8.94 -9.46
N ALA A 89 16.66 -9.29 -9.35
CA ALA A 89 17.70 -8.71 -10.19
C ALA A 89 17.60 -9.11 -11.68
N ARG A 90 16.96 -10.24 -12.00
CA ARG A 90 16.85 -10.77 -13.37
C ARG A 90 15.59 -10.26 -14.06
N THR A 91 14.44 -10.43 -13.43
CA THR A 91 13.13 -10.05 -13.99
C THR A 91 12.81 -8.58 -13.76
N ARG A 92 13.43 -7.96 -12.73
CA ARG A 92 13.13 -6.61 -12.24
C ARG A 92 11.73 -6.49 -11.64
N ALA A 93 11.08 -7.62 -11.34
CA ALA A 93 9.81 -7.63 -10.65
C ALA A 93 10.00 -7.11 -9.22
N LEU A 94 9.09 -6.24 -8.79
CA LEU A 94 9.06 -5.69 -7.43
C LEU A 94 7.96 -6.40 -6.65
N THR A 95 8.32 -7.09 -5.59
CA THR A 95 7.38 -7.72 -4.67
C THR A 95 7.30 -6.91 -3.39
N VAL A 96 6.09 -6.49 -3.02
CA VAL A 96 5.82 -5.88 -1.72
C VAL A 96 5.13 -6.91 -0.84
N THR A 97 5.62 -7.07 0.39
CA THR A 97 4.98 -7.87 1.44
C THR A 97 4.67 -6.97 2.62
N LEU A 98 3.38 -6.90 3.00
CA LEU A 98 2.92 -6.20 4.20
C LEU A 98 2.91 -7.19 5.35
N ARG A 99 3.62 -6.88 6.44
CA ARG A 99 3.85 -7.80 7.56
C ARG A 99 3.35 -7.21 8.87
N ASP A 100 2.95 -8.08 9.79
CA ASP A 100 2.85 -7.72 11.20
C ASP A 100 4.23 -7.67 11.87
N VAL A 101 4.29 -7.21 13.12
CA VAL A 101 5.54 -7.07 13.87
C VAL A 101 6.22 -8.42 14.18
N GLU A 102 5.46 -9.53 14.17
CA GLU A 102 5.99 -10.89 14.26
C GLU A 102 6.61 -11.38 12.94
N GLY A 103 6.53 -10.58 11.87
CA GLY A 103 7.10 -10.86 10.55
C GLY A 103 6.22 -11.73 9.65
N ARG A 104 4.99 -12.05 10.06
CA ARG A 104 4.04 -12.82 9.24
C ARG A 104 3.58 -11.95 8.07
N GLY A 105 3.67 -12.48 6.85
CA GLY A 105 3.12 -11.83 5.66
C GLY A 105 1.59 -11.86 5.68
N LEU A 106 0.97 -10.68 5.73
CA LEU A 106 -0.48 -10.51 5.72
C LEU A 106 -1.02 -10.33 4.30
N TYR A 107 -0.23 -9.69 3.45
CA TYR A 107 -0.56 -9.46 2.04
C TYR A 107 0.74 -9.40 1.23
N SER A 108 0.70 -9.89 0.00
CA SER A 108 1.82 -9.79 -0.93
C SER A 108 1.36 -9.47 -2.34
N ARG A 109 2.11 -8.62 -3.04
CA ARG A 109 1.85 -8.25 -4.44
C ARG A 109 3.16 -8.10 -5.19
N THR A 110 3.26 -8.83 -6.30
CA THR A 110 4.35 -8.67 -7.28
C THR A 110 3.89 -7.78 -8.42
N LEU A 111 4.71 -6.79 -8.76
CA LEU A 111 4.57 -5.88 -9.88
C LEU A 111 5.64 -6.21 -10.92
N GLU A 112 5.21 -6.69 -12.07
CA GLU A 112 6.10 -6.99 -13.20
C GLU A 112 6.65 -5.71 -13.83
N ALA A 113 7.93 -5.72 -14.20
CA ALA A 113 8.54 -4.58 -14.86
C ALA A 113 7.97 -4.38 -16.28
N GLN A 114 7.47 -3.18 -16.55
CA GLN A 114 7.05 -2.80 -17.91
C GLN A 114 8.28 -2.64 -18.82
N ARG A 115 8.27 -3.35 -19.96
CA ARG A 115 9.31 -3.27 -20.99
C ARG A 115 9.22 -1.94 -21.74
N ARG A 116 10.36 -1.43 -22.22
CA ARG A 116 10.42 -0.35 -23.23
C ARG A 116 9.93 -0.86 -24.56
#